data_AF-A0A2G9T8P6-F1
#
_entry.id   AF-A0A2G9T8P6-F1
#
_cell.length_a   1.000
_cell.length_b   1.000
_cell.length_c   1.000
_cell.angle_alpha   90.00
_cell.angle_beta   90.00
_cell.angle_gamma   90.00
#
_symmetry.space_group_name_H-M   'P 1'
#
loop_
_entity.id
_entity.type
_entity.pdbx_description
1 polymer ?
#
loop_
_entity_poly.entity_id
_entity_poly.type
_entity_poly.pdbx_seq_one_letter_code
_entity_poly.pdbx_strand_id
1 'polypeptide(L)' 'MDEFSFPFPPYNIQLDLMREIKQCIEKEQVGIFESPTGTGKSLSVLCATMTWLEEFEKKTEEELLKQSRLTEE' A
#
# COMPACT_ATOMS: atom_id res chain seq x y z
N MET A 1 12.33 5.88 4.38
CA MET A 1 11.45 4.77 4.77
C MET A 1 11.40 3.88 3.56
N ASP A 2 11.66 2.58 3.73
CA ASP A 2 11.56 1.63 2.63
C ASP A 2 10.12 1.63 2.09
N GLU A 3 9.95 1.31 0.80
CA GLU A 3 8.65 1.42 0.08
C GLU A 3 7.51 0.64 0.77
N PHE A 4 7.86 -0.43 1.48
CA PHE A 4 6.96 -1.22 2.32
C PHE A 4 7.64 -1.50 3.65
N SER A 5 6.87 -1.51 4.74
CA SER A 5 7.34 -1.88 6.09
C SER A 5 7.53 -3.40 6.22
N PHE A 6 8.41 -3.96 5.39
CA PHE A 6 8.76 -5.39 5.44
C PHE A 6 9.84 -5.62 6.53
N PRO A 7 9.71 -6.63 7.39
CA PRO A 7 10.60 -6.82 8.54
C PRO A 7 12.04 -7.22 8.20
N PHE A 8 12.30 -7.57 6.94
CA PHE A 8 13.60 -7.99 6.41
C PHE A 8 13.80 -7.41 5.01
N PRO A 9 15.01 -7.43 4.43
CA PRO A 9 15.19 -7.07 3.02
C PRO A 9 14.31 -7.96 2.12
N PRO A 10 13.29 -7.38 1.45
CA PRO A 10 12.36 -8.19 0.66
C PRO A 10 13.03 -8.67 -0.63
N TYR A 11 12.66 -9.87 -1.07
CA TYR A 11 13.02 -10.36 -2.40
C TYR A 11 12.25 -9.56 -3.47
N ASN A 12 12.80 -9.48 -4.68
CA ASN A 12 12.15 -8.78 -5.80
C ASN A 12 10.72 -9.28 -6.04
N ILE A 13 10.48 -10.59 -5.99
CA ILE A 13 9.13 -11.16 -6.17
C ILE A 13 8.13 -10.73 -5.08
N GLN A 14 8.60 -10.46 -3.86
CA GLN A 14 7.76 -9.93 -2.79
C GLN A 14 7.45 -8.46 -3.04
N LEU A 15 8.44 -7.66 -3.48
CA LEU A 15 8.23 -6.26 -3.85
C LEU A 15 7.23 -6.13 -5.00
N ASP A 16 7.38 -6.94 -6.04
CA ASP A 16 6.48 -6.92 -7.20
C ASP A 16 5.05 -7.27 -6.76
N LEU A 17 4.87 -8.34 -5.98
CA LEU A 17 3.56 -8.69 -5.43
C LEU A 17 2.95 -7.55 -4.59
N MET A 18 3.74 -6.93 -3.72
CA MET A 18 3.25 -5.85 -2.86
C MET A 18 2.85 -4.60 -3.65
N ARG A 19 3.62 -4.25 -4.69
CA ARG A 19 3.30 -3.13 -5.61
C ARG A 19 2.01 -3.39 -6.37
N GLU A 20 1.85 -4.59 -6.92
CA GLU A 20 0.64 -4.97 -7.67
C GLU A 20 -0.61 -4.97 -6.77
N ILE A 21 -0.50 -5.49 -5.54
CA ILE A 21 -1.60 -5.43 -4.55
C ILE A 21 -1.96 -3.97 -4.24
N LYS A 22 -0.96 -3.15 -3.89
CA LYS A 22 -1.18 -1.73 -3.55
C LYS A 22 -1.84 -0.98 -4.70
N GLN A 23 -1.36 -1.17 -5.94
CA GLN A 23 -1.94 -0.55 -7.13
C GLN A 23 -3.38 -1.01 -7.40
N CYS A 24 -3.68 -2.30 -7.18
CA CYS A 24 -5.02 -2.84 -7.35
C CYS A 24 -6.02 -2.21 -6.36
N ILE A 25 -5.59 -2.03 -5.11
CA ILE A 25 -6.41 -1.36 -4.09
C ILE A 25 -6.63 0.11 -4.46
N GLU A 26 -5.57 0.83 -4.84
CA GLU A 26 -5.66 2.25 -5.26
C GLU A 26 -6.59 2.48 -6.45
N LYS A 27 -6.72 1.48 -7.34
CA LYS A 27 -7.61 1.53 -8.51
C LYS A 27 -9.02 1.01 -8.23
N GLU A 28 -9.32 0.60 -6.99
CA GLU A 28 -10.60 -0.01 -6.59
C GLU A 28 -10.96 -1.25 -7.43
N GLN A 29 -9.95 -2.09 -7.75
CA GLN A 29 -10.10 -3.26 -8.61
C GLN A 29 -10.07 -4.60 -7.85
N VAL A 30 -10.57 -5.65 -8.49
CA VAL A 30 -10.36 -7.04 -8.06
C VAL A 30 -9.14 -7.61 -8.78
N GLY A 31 -8.13 -8.03 -8.02
CA GLY A 31 -6.89 -8.62 -8.55
C GLY A 31 -6.76 -10.10 -8.18
N ILE A 32 -6.27 -10.89 -9.12
CA ILE A 32 -5.94 -12.31 -8.92
C ILE A 32 -4.41 -12.45 -9.01
N PHE A 33 -3.75 -12.75 -7.89
CA PHE A 33 -2.29 -12.76 -7.80
C PHE A 33 -1.74 -14.14 -7.47
N GLU A 34 -0.93 -14.68 -8.37
CA GLU A 34 -0.13 -15.88 -8.10
C GLU A 34 1.20 -15.50 -7.43
N SER A 35 1.64 -16.34 -6.49
CA SER A 35 3.00 -16.24 -5.91
C SER A 35 3.42 -17.64 -5.47
N PRO A 36 4.67 -18.06 -5.73
CA PRO A 36 5.15 -19.39 -5.35
C PRO A 36 5.01 -19.65 -3.86
N THR A 37 4.86 -20.92 -3.46
CA THR A 37 4.81 -21.30 -2.05
C THR A 37 6.15 -21.02 -1.36
N GLY A 38 6.11 -20.59 -0.09
CA GLY A 38 7.32 -20.34 0.71
C GLY A 38 7.95 -18.95 0.52
N THR A 39 7.38 -18.08 -0.32
CA THR A 39 7.87 -16.70 -0.56
C THR A 39 7.29 -15.67 0.41
N GLY A 40 6.54 -16.09 1.43
CA GLY A 40 5.94 -15.17 2.40
C GLY A 40 4.72 -14.39 1.90
N LYS A 41 3.89 -14.98 1.02
CA LYS A 41 2.67 -14.36 0.47
C LYS A 41 1.82 -13.63 1.53
N SER A 42 1.53 -14.27 2.67
CA SER A 42 0.73 -13.65 3.73
C SER A 42 1.36 -12.37 4.28
N LEU A 43 2.67 -12.37 4.49
CA LEU A 43 3.40 -11.19 4.97
C LEU A 43 3.43 -10.09 3.91
N SER A 44 3.67 -10.43 2.64
CA SER A 44 3.60 -9.48 1.53
C SER A 44 2.22 -8.82 1.43
N VAL A 45 1.13 -9.60 1.51
CA VAL A 45 -0.23 -9.05 1.48
C VAL A 45 -0.44 -8.06 2.63
N LEU A 46 -0.07 -8.44 3.86
CA LEU A 46 -0.20 -7.57 5.04
C LEU A 46 0.60 -6.27 4.91
N CYS A 47 1.87 -6.35 4.52
CA CYS A 47 2.72 -5.16 4.33
C CYS A 47 2.13 -4.24 3.26
N ALA A 48 1.69 -4.79 2.12
CA ALA A 48 1.09 -3.98 1.05
C ALA A 48 -0.19 -3.27 1.49
N THR A 49 -1.10 -3.98 2.18
CA THR A 49 -2.38 -3.41 2.64
C THR A 49 -2.19 -2.37 3.73
N MET A 50 -1.27 -2.60 4.67
CA MET A 50 -1.01 -1.66 5.76
C MET A 50 -0.33 -0.39 5.24
N THR A 51 0.68 -0.53 4.37
CA THR A 51 1.32 0.64 3.73
C THR A 51 0.33 1.44 2.90
N TRP A 52 -0.59 0.79 2.17
CA TRP A 52 -1.65 1.50 1.46
C TRP A 52 -2.57 2.27 2.42
N LEU A 53 -2.99 1.65 3.52
CA LEU A 53 -3.89 2.26 4.50
C LEU A 53 -3.26 3.51 5.15
N GLU A 54 -2.00 3.42 5.58
CA GLU A 54 -1.27 4.55 6.16
C GLU A 54 -1.16 5.73 5.18
N GLU A 55 -0.88 5.44 3.90
CA GLU A 55 -0.82 6.48 2.86
C GLU A 55 -2.18 7.08 2.55
N PHE A 56 -3.24 6.25 2.54
CA PHE A 56 -4.61 6.68 2.30
C PHE A 56 -5.10 7.61 3.42
N GLU A 57 -4.89 7.25 4.69
CA GLU A 57 -5.25 8.09 5.83
C GLU A 57 -4.54 9.45 5.77
N LYS A 58 -3.23 9.45 5.49
CA LYS A 58 -2.44 10.67 5.37
C LYS A 58 -2.91 11.56 4.22
N LYS A 59 -3.17 11.01 3.03
CA LYS A 59 -3.72 11.77 1.89
C LYS A 59 -5.06 12.39 2.25
N THR A 60 -5.93 11.61 2.90
CA THR A 60 -7.26 12.06 3.33
C THR A 60 -7.16 13.22 4.32
N GLU A 61 -6.29 13.12 5.33
CA GLU A 61 -6.05 14.20 6.29
C GLU A 61 -5.53 15.48 5.60
N GLU A 62 -4.56 15.35 4.70
CA GLU A 62 -4.01 16.48 3.94
C GLU A 62 -5.07 17.16 3.06
N GLU A 63 -5.96 16.40 2.45
CA GLU A 63 -7.08 16.92 1.65
C GLU A 63 -8.08 17.69 2.50
N LEU A 64 -8.46 17.14 3.66
CA LEU A 64 -9.36 17.82 4.60
C LEU A 64 -8.76 19.15 5.09
N LEU A 65 -7.47 19.17 5.43
CA LEU A 65 -6.77 20.40 5.85
C LEU A 65 -6.64 21.42 4.71
N LYS A 66 -6.51 20.99 3.46
CA LYS A 66 -6.52 21.90 2.30
C LYS A 66 -7.91 22.50 2.11
N GLN A 67 -8.96 21.69 2.23
CA GLN A 67 -10.35 22.17 2.11
C GLN A 67 -10.71 23.19 3.20
N SER A 68 -10.33 22.94 4.46
CA SER A 68 -10.62 23.88 5.55
C SER A 68 -9.95 25.24 5.34
N ARG A 69 -8.71 25.27 4.84
CA ARG A 69 -8.00 26.52 4.52
C ARG A 69 -8.66 27.30 3.39
N LEU A 70 -9.16 26.61 2.36
CA LEU A 70 -9.88 27.25 1.25
C LEU A 70 -11.24 27.83 1.67
N THR A 71 -11.84 27.36 2.76
CA THR A 71 -13.09 27.92 3.29
C THR A 71 -12.88 29.14 4.18
N GLU A 72 -11.64 29.43 4.59
CA GLU A 72 -11.28 30.57 5.44
C GLU A 72 -10.78 31.80 4.64
N GLU A 73 -10.48 31.64 3.35
CA GLU A 73 -10.13 32.71 2.39
C GLU A 73 -11.35 33.17 1.57
#